data_AF-A0A930TEH4-F1
#
_entry.id   AF-A0A930TEH4-F1
#
_cell.length_a   1.000
_cell.length_b   1.000
_cell.length_c   1.000
_cell.angle_alpha   90.00
_cell.angle_beta   90.00
_cell.angle_gamma   90.00
#
_symmetry.space_group_name_H-M   'P 1'
#
loop_
_entity.id
_entity.type
_entity.pdbx_description
1 polymer ?
#
loop_
_entity_poly.entity_id
_entity_poly.type
_entity_poly.pdbx_seq_one_letter_code
_entity_poly.pdbx_strand_id
1 'polypeptide(L)'
;QQTRVYQEILAEGIQEGEQRGEQRGREQGREQGEKSLVLRQLTRRVGELPQSARQQVESLSLEQLENLGEALLDFRSMADLDEWLAALNP
;
A
#
# COMPACT_ATOMS: atom_id res chain seq x y z
N GLN A 1 12.68 -36.09 -29.04
CA GLN A 1 13.45 -34.83 -29.00
C GLN A 1 12.46 -33.71 -28.73
N GLN A 2 12.72 -32.82 -27.76
CA GLN A 2 11.92 -31.61 -27.61
C GLN A 2 12.11 -30.74 -28.86
N THR A 3 11.03 -30.20 -29.40
CA THR A 3 11.10 -29.32 -30.57
C THR A 3 11.69 -27.97 -30.16
N ARG A 4 12.37 -27.31 -31.09
CA ARG A 4 12.83 -25.92 -30.90
C ARG A 4 11.69 -24.99 -30.45
N VAL A 5 10.51 -25.19 -31.03
CA VAL A 5 9.27 -24.49 -30.67
C VAL A 5 8.90 -24.69 -29.20
N TYR A 6 9.05 -25.90 -28.66
CA TYR A 6 8.77 -26.17 -27.24
C TYR A 6 9.73 -25.40 -26.31
N GLN A 7 11.00 -25.32 -26.68
CA GLN A 7 12.00 -24.59 -25.90
C GLN A 7 11.76 -23.08 -25.93
N GLU A 8 11.36 -22.54 -27.09
CA GLU A 8 11.01 -21.13 -27.26
C GLU A 8 9.79 -20.76 -26.40
N ILE A 9 8.71 -21.53 -26.45
CA ILE A 9 7.51 -21.29 -25.62
C ILE A 9 7.83 -21.36 -24.12
N LEU A 10 8.65 -22.34 -23.70
CA LEU A 10 9.04 -22.46 -22.30
C LEU A 10 9.86 -21.26 -21.83
N ALA A 11 10.81 -20.80 -22.65
CA ALA A 11 11.63 -19.63 -22.34
C ALA A 11 10.77 -18.36 -22.24
N GLU A 12 9.86 -18.14 -23.19
CA GLU A 12 8.90 -17.02 -23.16
C GLU A 12 8.04 -17.04 -21.90
N GLY A 13 7.50 -18.21 -21.53
CA GLY A 13 6.68 -18.36 -20.33
C GLY A 13 7.43 -18.07 -19.03
N ILE A 14 8.71 -18.45 -18.95
CA ILE A 14 9.58 -18.12 -17.80
C ILE A 14 9.81 -16.61 -17.74
N GLN A 15 10.21 -16.00 -18.87
CA GLN A 15 10.47 -14.56 -18.93
C GLN A 15 9.22 -13.74 -18.56
N GLU A 16 8.05 -14.12 -19.08
CA GLU A 16 6.80 -13.46 -18.75
C GLU A 16 6.43 -13.66 -17.27
N GLY A 17 6.64 -14.86 -16.73
CA GLY A 17 6.43 -15.18 -15.32
C GLY A 17 7.29 -14.32 -14.39
N GLU A 18 8.58 -14.17 -14.70
CA GLU A 18 9.52 -13.33 -13.96
C GLU A 18 9.12 -11.86 -14.00
N GLN A 19 8.82 -11.31 -15.20
CA GLN A 19 8.40 -9.92 -15.35
C GLN A 19 7.12 -9.61 -14.57
N ARG A 20 6.11 -10.47 -14.69
CA ARG A 20 4.85 -10.32 -13.94
C ARG A 20 5.09 -10.46 -12.43
N GLY A 21 5.99 -11.35 -12.01
CA GLY A 21 6.37 -11.55 -10.62
C GLY A 21 7.04 -10.32 -10.02
N GLU A 22 8.03 -9.75 -10.70
CA GLU A 22 8.70 -8.52 -10.30
C GLU A 22 7.74 -7.34 -10.19
N GLN A 23 6.86 -7.17 -11.19
CA GLN A 23 5.89 -6.08 -11.18
C GLN A 23 4.95 -6.16 -9.98
N ARG A 24 4.32 -7.33 -9.77
CA ARG A 24 3.45 -7.55 -8.60
C ARG A 24 4.19 -7.35 -7.28
N GLY A 25 5.43 -7.84 -7.19
CA GLY A 25 6.26 -7.70 -6.00
C GLY A 25 6.58 -6.24 -5.68
N ARG A 26 6.90 -5.43 -6.70
CA ARG A 26 7.14 -3.98 -6.53
C ARG A 26 5.87 -3.25 -6.09
N GLU A 27 4.73 -3.54 -6.70
CA GLU A 27 3.44 -2.91 -6.37
C GLU A 27 3.00 -3.25 -4.93
N GLN A 28 3.00 -4.55 -4.57
CA GLN A 28 2.65 -5.00 -3.21
C GLN A 28 3.63 -4.47 -2.16
N GLY A 29 4.93 -4.46 -2.48
CA GLY A 29 5.97 -3.95 -1.59
C GLY A 29 5.81 -2.46 -1.31
N ARG A 30 5.44 -1.67 -2.35
CA ARG A 30 5.14 -0.24 -2.21
C ARG A 30 3.94 -0.03 -1.28
N GLU A 31 2.82 -0.70 -1.54
CA GLU A 31 1.60 -0.53 -0.74
C GLU A 31 1.82 -0.91 0.73
N GLN A 32 2.46 -2.07 0.99
CA GLN A 32 2.74 -2.51 2.36
C GLN A 32 3.72 -1.57 3.08
N GLY A 33 4.75 -1.11 2.38
CA GLY A 33 5.74 -0.18 2.92
C GLY A 33 5.12 1.15 3.32
N GLU A 34 4.27 1.68 2.44
CA GLU A 34 3.58 2.94 2.65
C GLU A 34 2.57 2.86 3.81
N LYS A 35 1.73 1.82 3.83
CA LYS A 35 0.79 1.55 4.93
C LYS A 35 1.51 1.46 6.28
N SER A 36 2.62 0.73 6.33
CA SER A 36 3.45 0.60 7.54
C SER A 36 4.08 1.93 7.97
N LEU A 37 4.53 2.75 7.01
CA LEU A 37 5.07 4.07 7.30
C LEU A 37 4.00 4.99 7.85
N VAL A 38 2.87 5.14 7.16
CA VAL A 38 1.75 6.00 7.56
C VAL A 38 1.25 5.65 8.96
N LEU A 39 1.01 4.37 9.25
CA LEU A 39 0.57 3.93 10.59
C LEU A 39 1.56 4.32 11.69
N ARG A 40 2.87 4.12 11.46
CA ARG A 40 3.90 4.51 12.44
C ARG A 40 3.95 6.02 12.63
N GLN A 41 3.82 6.79 11.56
CA GLN A 41 3.84 8.26 11.62
C GLN A 41 2.60 8.80 12.33
N LEU A 42 1.41 8.27 12.03
CA LEU A 42 0.18 8.59 12.74
C LEU A 42 0.30 8.28 14.23
N THR A 43 0.76 7.09 14.60
CA THR A 43 0.94 6.73 16.02
C THR A 43 1.89 7.70 16.74
N ARG A 44 2.95 8.17 16.06
CA ARG A 44 3.87 9.17 16.62
C ARG A 44 3.24 10.56 16.73
N ARG A 45 2.35 10.93 15.80
CA ARG A 45 1.80 12.28 15.67
C ARG A 45 0.60 12.50 16.58
N VAL A 46 -0.33 11.55 16.61
CA VAL A 46 -1.62 11.68 17.30
C VAL A 46 -1.77 10.77 18.52
N GLY A 47 -0.79 9.89 18.78
CA GLY A 47 -0.79 8.94 19.89
C GLY A 47 -1.26 7.54 19.49
N GLU A 48 -1.54 6.70 20.48
CA GLU A 48 -1.97 5.32 20.24
C GLU A 48 -3.27 5.29 19.41
N LEU A 49 -3.22 4.57 18.27
CA LEU A 49 -4.37 4.45 17.37
C LEU A 49 -5.32 3.36 17.87
N PRO A 50 -6.62 3.68 18.07
CA PRO A 50 -7.63 2.66 18.28
C PRO A 50 -7.66 1.64 17.15
N GLN A 51 -8.02 0.39 17.46
CA GLN A 51 -8.07 -0.70 16.48
C GLN A 51 -8.95 -0.37 15.27
N SER A 52 -10.07 0.34 15.48
CA SER A 52 -10.97 0.77 14.41
C SER A 52 -10.30 1.74 13.43
N ALA A 53 -9.62 2.78 13.94
CA ALA A 53 -8.91 3.73 13.11
C ALA A 53 -7.77 3.06 12.35
N ARG A 54 -7.04 2.15 13.01
CA ARG A 54 -6.00 1.35 12.36
C ARG A 54 -6.56 0.54 11.18
N GLN A 55 -7.68 -0.14 11.36
CA GLN A 55 -8.31 -0.93 10.31
C GLN A 55 -8.80 -0.06 9.14
N GLN A 56 -9.34 1.13 9.43
CA GLN A 56 -9.73 2.07 8.37
C GLN A 56 -8.51 2.50 7.55
N VAL A 57 -7.42 2.90 8.21
CA VAL A 57 -6.16 3.27 7.52
C VAL A 57 -5.60 2.09 6.71
N GLU A 58 -5.65 0.87 7.24
CA GLU A 58 -5.19 -0.33 6.53
C GLU A 58 -6.05 -0.68 5.31
N SER A 59 -7.30 -0.19 5.24
CA SER A 59 -8.23 -0.37 4.12
C SER A 59 -8.14 0.71 3.03
N LEU A 60 -7.37 1.79 3.27
CA LEU A 60 -7.19 2.86 2.31
C LEU A 60 -6.45 2.39 1.06
N SER A 61 -6.81 2.99 -0.08
CA SER A 61 -6.05 2.83 -1.31
C SER A 61 -4.65 3.44 -1.19
N LEU A 62 -3.74 3.08 -2.10
CA LEU A 62 -2.40 3.66 -2.14
C LEU A 62 -2.45 5.20 -2.25
N GLU A 63 -3.28 5.73 -3.13
CA GLU A 63 -3.46 7.18 -3.31
C GLU A 63 -4.01 7.86 -2.05
N GLN A 64 -4.93 7.21 -1.33
CA GLN A 64 -5.44 7.74 -0.06
C GLN A 64 -4.36 7.71 1.03
N LEU A 65 -3.48 6.69 1.04
CA LEU A 65 -2.34 6.63 1.96
C LEU A 65 -1.31 7.73 1.66
N GLU A 66 -1.03 8.00 0.38
CA GLU A 66 -0.13 9.09 -0.04
C GLU A 66 -0.68 10.43 0.44
N ASN A 67 -1.97 10.70 0.20
CA ASN A 67 -2.64 11.91 0.66
C ASN A 67 -2.68 12.03 2.20
N LEU A 68 -2.90 10.93 2.91
CA LEU A 68 -2.84 10.91 4.38
C LEU A 68 -1.42 11.18 4.87
N GLY A 69 -0.40 10.70 4.15
CA GLY A 69 1.01 10.94 4.42
C GLY A 69 1.38 12.44 4.44
N GLU A 70 0.77 13.23 3.58
CA GLU A 70 0.92 14.69 3.57
C GLU A 70 0.07 15.34 4.66
N ALA A 71 -1.22 15.00 4.75
CA ALA A 71 -2.15 15.60 5.70
C ALA A 71 -1.74 15.39 7.17
N LEU A 72 -1.16 14.22 7.50
CA LEU A 72 -0.76 13.92 8.87
C LEU A 72 0.30 14.88 9.42
N LEU A 73 1.05 15.57 8.55
CA LEU A 73 2.03 16.57 8.98
C LEU A 73 1.36 17.74 9.73
N ASP A 74 0.13 18.06 9.37
CA ASP A 74 -0.66 19.13 9.98
C ASP A 74 -1.49 18.68 11.19
N PHE A 75 -1.66 17.37 11.38
CA PHE A 75 -2.44 16.83 12.49
C PHE A 75 -1.87 17.25 13.84
N ARG A 76 -2.74 17.50 14.80
CA ARG A 76 -2.41 17.89 16.18
C ARG A 76 -2.96 16.90 17.20
N SER A 77 -3.94 16.10 16.81
CA SER A 77 -4.69 15.21 17.68
C SER A 77 -5.39 14.09 16.90
N MET A 78 -5.94 13.13 17.63
CA MET A 78 -6.77 12.07 17.04
C MET A 78 -7.99 12.62 16.29
N ALA A 79 -8.54 13.75 16.72
CA ALA A 79 -9.70 14.36 16.07
C ALA A 79 -9.41 14.78 14.61
N ASP A 80 -8.19 15.22 14.30
CA ASP A 80 -7.81 15.58 12.93
C ASP A 80 -7.83 14.33 12.01
N LEU A 81 -7.40 13.17 12.53
CA LEU A 81 -7.48 11.90 11.81
C LEU A 81 -8.93 11.46 11.61
N ASP A 82 -9.76 11.58 12.64
CA ASP A 82 -11.18 11.22 12.56
C ASP A 82 -11.93 12.08 11.53
N GLU A 83 -11.68 13.40 11.52
CA GLU A 83 -12.24 14.33 10.53
C GLU A 83 -11.77 14.00 9.11
N TRP A 84 -10.48 13.71 8.94
CA TRP A 84 -9.93 13.34 7.64
C TRP A 84 -10.53 12.04 7.10
N LEU A 85 -10.67 11.01 7.95
CA LEU A 85 -11.28 9.73 7.57
C LEU A 85 -12.77 9.89 7.24
N ALA A 86 -13.49 10.72 7.99
CA ALA A 86 -14.90 11.02 7.71
C ALA A 86 -15.07 11.73 6.36
N ALA A 87 -14.15 12.62 5.98
CA ALA A 87 -14.21 13.33 4.71
C ALA A 87 -14.04 12.44 3.47
N LEU A 88 -13.51 11.21 3.62
CA LEU A 88 -13.40 10.24 2.52
C LEU A 88 -14.75 9.64 2.10
N ASN A 89 -15.73 9.63 3.00
CA ASN A 89 -17.06 9.05 2.77
C ASN A 89 -18.13 10.03 3.28
N PRO A 90 -18.45 11.08 2.49
CA PRO A 90 -19.41 12.11 2.86
C PRO A 90 -20.86 11.62 2.97
#